data_AF-A0A951DDW0-F1
#
_entry.id   AF-A0A951DDW0-F1
#
_cell.length_a   1.000
_cell.length_b   1.000
_cell.length_c   1.000
_cell.angle_alpha   90.00
_cell.angle_beta   90.00
_cell.angle_gamma   90.00
#
_symmetry.space_group_name_H-M   'P 1'
#
loop_
_entity.id
_entity.type
_entity.pdbx_description
1 polymer ?
#
loop_
_entity_poly.entity_id
_entity_poly.type
_entity_poly.pdbx_seq_one_letter_code
_entity_poly.pdbx_strand_id
1 'polypeptide(L)'
;MSKWYYTLNDGKTFGPLEEAQMAELIRGRTIGPETLVYSETMGGWAAANRTRLIVHLAESAPVPQVRSSATRIRPSSLQAKPLNFEDPSKLTLALAIALGCLLIFAAAAALFGAMQIQLLAGSPTPEHIHAADVRQRALAAFEILAFISVWAVFSAWIRRMNWNARQLGARELRFTPDRALAWCLIPICFFWRPYEVMREIWRASRNPAGWLTVRAPLLLGLWWAFLLSGVGLGILSAIARLKLGPSSTAAAFHLGASASLIVASLCGLRIAFQIMRMQMDLHSTQVGAPTARI
;
A
#
# COMPACT_ATOMS: atom_id res chain seq x y z
N MET A 1 -41.38 7.41 -51.49
CA MET A 1 -39.92 7.13 -51.56
C MET A 1 -39.23 8.19 -50.74
N SER A 2 -38.52 7.81 -49.68
CA SER A 2 -37.90 8.78 -48.77
C SER A 2 -36.64 9.35 -49.41
N LYS A 3 -36.58 10.67 -49.56
CA LYS A 3 -35.39 11.37 -50.06
C LYS A 3 -34.35 11.49 -48.96
N TRP A 4 -33.08 11.33 -49.32
CA TRP A 4 -31.93 11.38 -48.42
C TRP A 4 -30.98 12.50 -48.78
N TYR A 5 -30.34 13.05 -47.74
CA TYR A 5 -29.32 14.08 -47.82
C TYR A 5 -28.14 13.69 -46.93
N TYR A 6 -26.94 14.09 -47.30
CA TYR A 6 -25.75 13.90 -46.47
C TYR A 6 -24.85 15.14 -46.49
N THR A 7 -24.02 15.30 -45.46
CA THR A 7 -22.99 16.34 -45.42
C THR A 7 -21.61 15.74 -45.28
N LEU A 8 -20.63 16.30 -45.97
CA LEU A 8 -19.22 15.97 -45.81
C LEU A 8 -18.54 16.98 -44.87
N ASN A 9 -17.27 16.74 -44.56
CA ASN A 9 -16.48 17.54 -43.61
C ASN A 9 -16.35 19.03 -43.98
N ASP A 10 -16.73 19.42 -45.20
CA ASP A 10 -16.76 20.79 -45.69
C ASP A 10 -18.09 21.53 -45.41
N GLY A 11 -19.05 20.86 -44.76
CA GLY A 11 -20.35 21.43 -44.39
C GLY A 11 -21.33 21.60 -45.55
N LYS A 12 -20.99 21.13 -46.75
CA LYS A 12 -21.90 21.16 -47.90
C LYS A 12 -22.88 20.00 -47.83
N THR A 13 -24.16 20.33 -48.01
CA THR A 13 -25.25 19.36 -48.05
C THR A 13 -25.48 18.89 -49.49
N PHE A 14 -25.51 17.58 -49.70
CA PHE A 14 -25.76 16.93 -50.97
C PHE A 14 -27.07 16.15 -50.94
N GLY A 15 -27.91 16.31 -51.97
CA GLY A 15 -29.21 15.65 -52.12
C GLY A 15 -30.19 16.47 -52.98
N PRO A 16 -31.42 16.00 -53.21
CA PRO A 16 -32.00 14.74 -52.72
C PRO A 16 -31.49 13.52 -53.49
N LEU A 17 -31.16 12.46 -52.76
CA LEU A 17 -30.78 11.15 -53.31
C LEU A 17 -31.79 10.07 -52.89
N GLU A 18 -31.92 9.04 -53.72
CA GLU A 18 -32.64 7.82 -53.36
C GLU A 18 -31.79 6.93 -52.46
N GLU A 19 -32.44 6.06 -51.68
CA GLU A 19 -31.76 5.14 -50.77
C GLU A 19 -30.78 4.20 -51.49
N ALA A 20 -31.10 3.78 -52.72
CA ALA A 20 -30.21 2.98 -53.55
C ALA A 20 -28.91 3.73 -53.93
N GLN A 21 -29.01 5.04 -54.19
CA GLN A 21 -27.85 5.89 -54.48
C GLN A 21 -27.00 6.12 -53.23
N MET A 22 -27.64 6.27 -52.05
CA MET A 22 -26.94 6.33 -50.76
C MET A 22 -26.15 5.04 -50.51
N ALA A 23 -26.72 3.87 -50.81
CA ALA A 23 -26.03 2.59 -50.67
C ALA A 23 -24.81 2.45 -51.61
N GLU A 24 -24.86 3.04 -52.80
CA GLU A 24 -23.72 3.09 -53.72
C GLU A 24 -22.60 4.01 -53.20
N LEU A 25 -22.94 5.17 -52.64
CA LEU A 25 -21.98 6.09 -52.02
C LEU A 25 -21.33 5.50 -50.75
N ILE A 26 -22.06 4.68 -49.99
CA ILE A 26 -21.53 3.92 -48.86
C ILE A 26 -20.53 2.85 -49.34
N ARG A 27 -20.87 2.10 -50.39
CA ARG A 27 -19.95 1.13 -51.03
C ARG A 27 -18.69 1.82 -51.58
N GLY A 28 -18.85 3.01 -52.15
CA GLY A 28 -17.76 3.86 -52.62
C GLY A 28 -16.92 4.52 -51.52
N ARG A 29 -17.26 4.31 -50.23
CA ARG A 29 -16.63 4.94 -49.05
C ARG A 29 -16.72 6.47 -48.99
N THR A 30 -17.59 7.08 -49.77
CA THR A 30 -17.87 8.53 -49.72
C THR A 30 -18.68 8.88 -48.47
N ILE A 31 -19.58 7.99 -48.06
CA ILE A 31 -20.37 8.11 -46.82
C ILE A 31 -19.88 7.05 -45.84
N GLY A 32 -19.32 7.50 -44.73
CA GLY A 32 -18.83 6.66 -43.64
C GLY A 32 -19.85 6.50 -42.51
N PRO A 33 -19.54 5.67 -41.48
CA PRO A 33 -20.46 5.40 -40.38
C PRO A 33 -20.84 6.64 -39.57
N GLU A 34 -19.93 7.60 -39.41
CA GLU A 34 -20.15 8.84 -38.66
C GLU A 34 -20.63 10.01 -39.54
N THR A 35 -20.79 9.79 -40.85
CA THR A 35 -21.27 10.84 -41.77
C THR A 35 -22.71 11.21 -41.42
N LEU A 36 -22.98 12.50 -41.23
CA LEU A 36 -24.31 12.99 -40.91
C LEU A 36 -25.21 12.91 -42.14
N VAL A 37 -26.37 12.28 -41.96
CA VAL A 37 -27.40 12.07 -42.97
C VAL A 37 -28.74 12.58 -42.46
N TYR A 38 -29.59 13.01 -43.38
CA TYR A 38 -30.95 13.47 -43.12
C TYR A 38 -31.93 12.83 -44.08
N SER A 39 -33.12 12.52 -43.56
CA SER A 39 -34.26 12.08 -44.34
C SER A 39 -35.51 12.69 -43.71
N GLU A 40 -36.50 12.97 -44.55
CA GLU A 40 -37.79 13.55 -44.15
C GLU A 40 -38.51 12.74 -43.05
N THR A 41 -38.15 11.47 -42.88
CA THR A 41 -38.71 10.56 -41.87
C THR A 41 -38.01 10.62 -40.50
N MET A 42 -36.85 11.28 -40.38
CA MET A 42 -35.99 11.21 -39.18
C MET A 42 -36.09 12.44 -38.27
N GLY A 43 -36.82 13.49 -38.67
CA GLY A 43 -37.02 14.71 -37.88
C GLY A 43 -35.77 15.57 -37.63
N GLY A 44 -34.57 15.10 -38.02
CA GLY A 44 -33.29 15.78 -37.83
C GLY A 44 -32.11 15.01 -38.40
N TRP A 45 -30.93 15.65 -38.39
CA TRP A 45 -29.67 15.06 -38.86
C TRP A 45 -29.15 14.03 -37.86
N ALA A 46 -28.74 12.86 -38.34
CA ALA A 46 -28.17 11.79 -37.53
C ALA A 46 -27.00 11.11 -38.25
N ALA A 47 -26.05 10.53 -37.51
CA ALA A 47 -24.95 9.78 -38.09
C ALA A 47 -25.47 8.54 -38.85
N ALA A 48 -24.90 8.21 -40.00
CA ALA A 48 -25.37 7.13 -40.87
C ALA A 48 -25.50 5.78 -40.14
N ASN A 49 -24.59 5.45 -39.23
CA ASN A 49 -24.63 4.24 -38.40
C ASN A 49 -25.79 4.21 -37.37
N ARG A 50 -26.44 5.34 -37.08
CA ARG A 50 -27.62 5.42 -36.21
C ARG A 50 -28.93 5.46 -36.99
N THR A 51 -28.87 5.29 -38.31
CA THR A 51 -30.03 5.30 -39.19
C THR A 51 -30.23 3.92 -39.85
N ARG A 52 -31.28 3.79 -40.65
CA ARG A 52 -31.55 2.56 -41.41
C ARG A 52 -30.44 2.22 -42.42
N LEU A 53 -29.59 3.20 -42.78
CA LEU A 53 -28.41 2.99 -43.62
C LEU A 53 -27.32 2.12 -42.95
N ILE A 54 -27.44 1.79 -41.65
CA ILE A 54 -26.56 0.86 -40.96
C ILE A 54 -26.45 -0.50 -41.66
N VAL A 55 -27.52 -0.96 -42.32
CA VAL A 55 -27.53 -2.24 -43.05
C VAL A 55 -26.51 -2.22 -44.19
N HIS A 56 -26.49 -1.14 -44.98
CA HIS A 56 -25.53 -0.96 -46.07
C HIS A 56 -24.10 -0.70 -45.57
N LEU A 57 -23.95 -0.06 -44.42
CA LEU A 57 -22.63 0.10 -43.77
C LEU A 57 -22.06 -1.27 -43.34
N ALA A 58 -22.89 -2.14 -42.78
CA ALA A 58 -22.48 -3.50 -42.40
C ALA A 58 -22.14 -4.37 -43.62
N GLU A 59 -22.89 -4.24 -44.71
CA GLU A 59 -22.63 -4.95 -45.98
C GLU A 59 -21.36 -4.46 -46.70
N SER A 60 -21.02 -3.17 -46.57
CA SER A 60 -19.81 -2.59 -47.16
C SER A 60 -18.53 -2.85 -46.35
N ALA A 61 -18.66 -3.33 -45.10
CA ALA A 61 -17.53 -3.72 -44.29
C ALA A 61 -16.85 -4.96 -44.91
N PRO A 62 -15.51 -4.96 -45.10
CA PRO A 62 -14.84 -6.12 -45.65
C PRO A 62 -15.13 -7.34 -44.76
N VAL A 63 -15.70 -8.39 -45.37
CA VAL A 63 -15.94 -9.68 -44.70
C VAL A 63 -14.62 -10.10 -44.04
N PRO A 64 -14.60 -10.37 -42.71
CA PRO A 64 -13.42 -10.92 -42.08
C PRO A 64 -13.12 -12.24 -42.77
N GLN A 65 -12.02 -12.32 -43.53
CA GLN A 65 -11.54 -13.62 -43.97
C GLN A 65 -11.18 -14.40 -42.71
N VAL A 66 -12.05 -15.34 -42.35
CA VAL A 66 -11.77 -16.35 -41.34
C VAL A 66 -10.61 -17.16 -41.88
N ARG A 67 -9.38 -16.73 -41.59
CA ARG A 67 -8.21 -17.60 -41.73
C ARG A 67 -8.50 -18.77 -40.81
N SER A 68 -8.76 -19.93 -41.41
CA SER A 68 -8.72 -21.24 -40.77
C SER A 68 -7.29 -21.49 -40.29
N SER A 69 -6.89 -20.78 -39.24
CA SER A 69 -5.86 -21.24 -38.34
C SER A 69 -6.52 -22.40 -37.61
N ALA A 70 -6.15 -23.63 -37.95
CA ALA A 70 -6.30 -24.75 -37.03
C ALA A 70 -5.37 -24.48 -35.84
N THR A 71 -5.73 -23.47 -35.03
CA THR A 71 -5.16 -23.22 -33.73
C THR A 71 -5.61 -24.43 -32.92
N ARG A 72 -4.73 -25.43 -32.85
CA ARG A 72 -4.72 -26.36 -31.72
C ARG A 72 -4.83 -25.45 -30.51
N ILE A 73 -6.00 -25.43 -29.87
CA ILE A 73 -6.15 -24.83 -28.55
C ILE A 73 -5.20 -25.67 -27.69
N ARG A 74 -3.93 -25.27 -27.63
CA ARG A 74 -3.16 -25.54 -26.43
C ARG A 74 -4.03 -24.92 -25.36
N PRO A 75 -4.45 -25.67 -24.32
CA PRO A 75 -4.87 -24.98 -23.12
C PRO A 75 -3.75 -24.00 -22.86
N SER A 76 -4.07 -22.71 -22.92
CA SER A 76 -3.20 -21.70 -22.34
C SER A 76 -3.05 -22.20 -20.93
N SER A 77 -1.96 -22.93 -20.65
CA SER A 77 -1.49 -23.05 -19.30
C SER A 77 -1.50 -21.59 -18.86
N LEU A 78 -2.37 -21.28 -17.91
CA LEU A 78 -2.18 -20.11 -17.08
C LEU A 78 -0.79 -20.34 -16.51
N GLN A 79 0.24 -19.95 -17.27
CA GLN A 79 1.61 -19.89 -16.78
C GLN A 79 1.46 -18.83 -15.72
N ALA A 80 1.23 -19.29 -14.49
CA ALA A 80 1.30 -18.46 -13.31
C ALA A 80 2.61 -17.73 -13.48
N LYS A 81 2.54 -16.42 -13.71
CA LYS A 81 3.72 -15.56 -13.78
C LYS A 81 4.57 -15.98 -12.58
N PRO A 82 5.85 -16.37 -12.80
CA PRO A 82 6.66 -16.90 -11.70
C PRO A 82 6.59 -15.89 -10.56
N LEU A 83 6.16 -16.35 -9.39
CA LEU A 83 6.07 -15.49 -8.22
C LEU A 83 7.46 -14.91 -7.98
N ASN A 84 7.64 -13.60 -8.18
CA ASN A 84 8.89 -12.92 -7.85
C ASN A 84 8.95 -12.63 -6.34
N PHE A 85 8.65 -13.66 -5.54
CA PHE A 85 8.64 -13.63 -4.09
C PHE A 85 10.08 -13.59 -3.60
N GLU A 86 10.39 -12.66 -2.70
CA GLU A 86 11.74 -12.53 -2.18
C GLU A 86 11.78 -12.93 -0.70
N ASP A 87 12.76 -13.75 -0.31
CA ASP A 87 12.89 -14.27 1.05
C ASP A 87 12.93 -13.12 2.09
N PRO A 88 11.95 -13.05 3.01
CA PRO A 88 11.86 -12.01 4.04
C PRO A 88 12.75 -12.28 5.27
N SER A 89 13.40 -13.44 5.38
CA SER A 89 14.02 -13.92 6.62
C SER A 89 15.14 -13.01 7.13
N LYS A 90 16.05 -12.59 6.25
CA LYS A 90 17.19 -11.73 6.62
C LYS A 90 16.73 -10.35 7.13
N LEU A 91 15.75 -9.75 6.48
CA LEU A 91 15.19 -8.46 6.90
C LEU A 91 14.39 -8.59 8.19
N THR A 92 13.66 -9.69 8.37
CA THR A 92 12.93 -9.95 9.61
C THR A 92 13.88 -10.17 10.78
N LEU A 93 14.98 -10.89 10.56
CA LEU A 93 16.04 -11.07 11.55
C LEU A 93 16.72 -9.74 11.89
N ALA A 94 17.08 -8.94 10.88
CA ALA A 94 17.66 -7.62 11.10
C ALA A 94 16.73 -6.71 11.91
N LEU A 95 15.43 -6.72 11.59
CA LEU A 95 14.42 -5.99 12.36
C LEU A 95 14.32 -6.52 13.79
N ALA A 96 14.37 -7.84 13.98
CA ALA A 96 14.32 -8.46 15.29
C ALA A 96 15.54 -8.11 16.16
N ILE A 97 16.74 -8.09 15.58
CA ILE A 97 17.97 -7.66 16.25
C ILE A 97 17.85 -6.18 16.64
N ALA A 98 17.42 -5.33 15.71
CA ALA A 98 17.27 -3.89 15.98
C ALA A 98 16.24 -3.62 17.11
N LEU A 99 15.09 -4.30 17.08
CA LEU A 99 14.08 -4.22 18.14
C LEU A 99 14.59 -4.80 19.47
N GLY A 100 15.40 -5.87 19.44
CA GLY A 100 16.05 -6.44 20.61
C GLY A 100 17.03 -5.47 21.27
N CYS A 101 17.87 -4.80 20.47
CA CYS A 101 18.76 -3.74 20.95
C CYS A 101 17.97 -2.57 21.55
N LEU A 102 16.91 -2.11 20.89
CA LEU A 102 16.03 -1.06 21.41
C LEU A 102 15.39 -1.47 22.75
N LEU A 103 14.98 -2.73 22.88
CA LEU A 103 14.41 -3.26 24.11
C LEU A 103 15.43 -3.28 25.27
N ILE A 104 16.69 -3.62 24.99
CA ILE A 104 17.78 -3.57 25.98
C ILE A 104 18.01 -2.12 26.44
N PHE A 105 18.11 -1.18 25.50
CA PHE A 105 18.28 0.24 25.85
C PHE A 105 17.09 0.78 26.65
N ALA A 106 15.86 0.46 26.24
CA ALA A 106 14.66 0.86 26.96
C ALA A 106 14.59 0.27 28.37
N ALA A 107 14.99 -0.99 28.55
CA ALA A 107 15.06 -1.61 29.88
C ALA A 107 16.10 -0.92 30.78
N ALA A 108 17.29 -0.62 30.26
CA ALA A 108 18.30 0.13 30.98
C ALA A 108 17.80 1.53 31.34
N ALA A 109 17.20 2.25 30.39
CA ALA A 109 16.66 3.59 30.61
C ALA A 109 15.52 3.61 31.64
N ALA A 110 14.65 2.60 31.65
CA ALA A 110 13.62 2.43 32.66
C ALA A 110 14.24 2.21 34.05
N LEU A 111 15.22 1.33 34.17
CA LEU A 111 15.92 1.07 35.42
C LEU A 111 16.58 2.36 35.96
N PHE A 112 17.35 3.06 35.13
CA PHE A 112 18.00 4.30 35.55
C PHE A 112 17.02 5.44 35.84
N GLY A 113 15.90 5.50 35.11
CA GLY A 113 14.80 6.42 35.41
C GLY A 113 14.19 6.17 36.79
N ALA A 114 13.95 4.90 37.15
CA ALA A 114 13.46 4.54 38.48
C ALA A 114 14.48 4.89 39.58
N MET A 115 15.77 4.62 39.36
CA MET A 115 16.83 5.01 40.28
C MET A 115 16.93 6.53 40.45
N GLN A 116 16.73 7.32 39.38
CA GLN A 116 16.70 8.78 39.44
C GLN A 116 15.55 9.28 40.33
N ILE A 117 14.37 8.68 40.22
CA ILE A 117 13.20 9.05 41.06
C ILE A 117 13.52 8.80 42.53
N GLN A 118 14.10 7.64 42.85
CA GLN A 118 14.51 7.30 44.22
C GLN A 118 15.60 8.24 44.75
N LEU A 119 16.60 8.56 43.91
CA LEU A 119 17.67 9.50 44.26
C LEU A 119 17.11 10.89 44.61
N LEU A 120 16.18 11.40 43.79
CA LEU A 120 15.58 12.72 43.97
C LEU A 120 14.58 12.77 45.13
N ALA A 121 14.05 11.64 45.57
CA ALA A 121 13.16 11.57 46.75
C ALA A 121 13.92 11.67 48.08
N GLY A 122 15.25 11.46 48.07
CA GLY A 122 16.10 11.62 49.24
C GLY A 122 16.64 13.04 49.40
N SER A 123 17.89 13.15 49.84
CA SER A 123 18.63 14.42 49.92
C SER A 123 19.96 14.30 49.18
N PRO A 124 19.92 14.16 47.83
CA PRO A 124 21.12 13.95 47.04
C PRO A 124 21.98 15.21 47.00
N THR A 125 23.30 15.05 46.99
CA THR A 125 24.22 16.16 46.73
C THR A 125 24.14 16.59 45.25
N PRO A 126 24.51 17.84 44.91
CA PRO A 126 24.51 18.32 43.53
C PRO A 126 25.31 17.42 42.56
N GLU A 127 26.40 16.82 43.03
CA GLU A 127 27.24 15.91 42.24
C GLU A 127 26.48 14.64 41.83
N HIS A 128 25.70 14.06 42.75
CA HIS A 128 24.87 12.88 42.47
C HIS A 128 23.81 13.19 41.41
N ILE A 129 23.15 14.35 41.52
CA ILE A 129 22.14 14.80 40.55
C ILE A 129 22.78 14.97 39.17
N HIS A 130 23.94 15.63 39.10
CA HIS A 130 24.65 15.86 37.84
C HIS A 130 25.08 14.56 37.18
N ALA A 131 25.71 13.63 37.91
CA ALA A 131 26.15 12.34 37.36
C ALA A 131 24.98 11.50 36.83
N ALA A 132 23.86 11.49 37.56
CA ALA A 132 22.68 10.74 37.17
C ALA A 132 21.98 11.36 35.95
N ASP A 133 21.94 12.70 35.85
CA ASP A 133 21.42 13.41 34.69
C ASP A 133 22.29 13.21 33.43
N VAL A 134 23.62 13.24 33.55
CA VAL A 134 24.54 12.95 32.43
C VAL A 134 24.31 11.55 31.88
N ARG A 135 24.19 10.54 32.75
CA ARG A 135 23.90 9.16 32.35
C ARG A 135 22.55 9.06 31.62
N GLN A 136 21.53 9.73 32.12
CA GLN A 136 20.20 9.70 31.50
C GLN A 136 20.19 10.38 30.12
N ARG A 137 20.92 11.50 29.96
CA ARG A 137 21.09 12.16 28.66
C ARG A 137 21.82 11.28 27.66
N ALA A 138 22.88 10.59 28.10
CA ALA A 138 23.60 9.65 27.25
C ALA A 138 22.69 8.51 26.78
N LEU A 139 21.93 7.89 27.68
CA LEU A 139 20.97 6.83 27.35
C LEU A 139 19.89 7.31 26.37
N ALA A 140 19.31 8.49 26.60
CA ALA A 140 18.31 9.06 25.70
C ALA A 140 18.87 9.29 24.29
N ALA A 141 20.12 9.74 24.18
CA ALA A 141 20.79 9.87 22.88
C ALA A 141 20.97 8.52 22.17
N PHE A 142 21.40 7.47 22.91
CA PHE A 142 21.50 6.11 22.36
C PHE A 142 20.14 5.54 21.95
N GLU A 143 19.09 5.76 22.73
CA GLU A 143 17.73 5.35 22.39
C GLU A 143 17.24 6.02 21.09
N ILE A 144 17.51 7.31 20.91
CA ILE A 144 17.16 8.03 19.67
C ILE A 144 17.89 7.41 18.46
N LEU A 145 19.18 7.14 18.58
CA LEU A 145 19.95 6.51 17.50
C LEU A 145 19.47 5.09 17.20
N ALA A 146 19.17 4.31 18.24
CA ALA A 146 18.60 2.98 18.11
C ALA A 146 17.21 3.03 17.44
N PHE A 147 16.38 4.00 17.81
CA PHE A 147 15.06 4.21 17.22
C PHE A 147 15.15 4.56 15.73
N ILE A 148 16.06 5.46 15.34
CA ILE A 148 16.31 5.79 13.92
C ILE A 148 16.77 4.54 13.16
N SER A 149 17.66 3.74 13.76
CA SER A 149 18.15 2.49 13.16
C SER A 149 17.03 1.47 12.96
N VAL A 150 16.16 1.28 13.97
CA VAL A 150 14.95 0.44 13.88
C VAL A 150 14.06 0.96 12.76
N TRP A 151 13.85 2.27 12.66
CA TRP A 151 12.98 2.86 11.63
C TRP A 151 13.50 2.61 10.22
N ALA A 152 14.81 2.71 10.00
CA ALA A 152 15.43 2.43 8.71
C ALA A 152 15.24 0.97 8.29
N VAL A 153 15.50 0.03 9.21
CA VAL A 153 15.31 -1.42 8.93
C VAL A 153 13.84 -1.76 8.76
N PHE A 154 12.97 -1.23 9.61
CA PHE A 154 11.51 -1.40 9.52
C PHE A 154 10.97 -0.92 8.18
N SER A 155 11.49 0.20 7.67
CA SER A 155 11.13 0.75 6.37
C SER A 155 11.53 -0.15 5.20
N ALA A 156 12.73 -0.74 5.25
CA ALA A 156 13.13 -1.73 4.24
C ALA A 156 12.27 -3.01 4.33
N TRP A 157 11.97 -3.45 5.56
CA TRP A 157 11.17 -4.64 5.84
C TRP A 157 9.71 -4.48 5.39
N ILE A 158 9.05 -3.35 5.68
CA ILE A 158 7.65 -3.12 5.31
C ILE A 158 7.47 -3.09 3.79
N ARG A 159 8.45 -2.51 3.07
CA ARG A 159 8.49 -2.52 1.61
C ARG A 159 8.55 -3.95 1.07
N ARG A 160 9.41 -4.79 1.66
CA ARG A 160 9.52 -6.22 1.32
C ARG A 160 8.22 -6.97 1.59
N MET A 161 7.60 -6.76 2.75
CA MET A 161 6.35 -7.46 3.09
C MET A 161 5.21 -7.05 2.16
N ASN A 162 5.11 -5.76 1.80
CA ASN A 162 4.11 -5.28 0.84
C ASN A 162 4.34 -5.89 -0.56
N TRP A 163 5.60 -5.90 -1.02
CA TRP A 163 5.95 -6.54 -2.29
C TRP A 163 5.55 -8.02 -2.31
N ASN A 164 5.97 -8.79 -1.32
CA ASN A 164 5.68 -10.21 -1.21
C ASN A 164 4.18 -10.49 -1.16
N ALA A 165 3.41 -9.67 -0.43
CA ALA A 165 1.95 -9.81 -0.39
C ALA A 165 1.31 -9.70 -1.80
N ARG A 166 1.82 -8.80 -2.66
CA ARG A 166 1.36 -8.68 -4.06
C ARG A 166 1.72 -9.90 -4.89
N GLN A 167 2.93 -10.43 -4.71
CA GLN A 167 3.36 -11.65 -5.41
C GLN A 167 2.50 -12.85 -5.03
N LEU A 168 2.10 -12.95 -3.75
CA LEU A 168 1.21 -13.98 -3.23
C LEU A 168 -0.26 -13.86 -3.70
N GLY A 169 -0.59 -12.87 -4.53
CA GLY A 169 -1.89 -12.73 -5.17
C GLY A 169 -2.78 -11.63 -4.57
N ALA A 170 -2.29 -10.82 -3.63
CA ALA A 170 -3.06 -9.70 -3.11
C ALA A 170 -3.17 -8.59 -4.17
N ARG A 171 -4.40 -8.31 -4.61
CA ARG A 171 -4.72 -7.26 -5.58
C ARG A 171 -5.28 -6.02 -4.88
N GLU A 172 -5.26 -4.88 -5.57
CA GLU A 172 -5.85 -3.61 -5.10
C GLU A 172 -5.33 -3.11 -3.74
N LEU A 173 -4.09 -3.46 -3.35
CA LEU A 173 -3.45 -2.90 -2.16
C LEU A 173 -3.25 -1.39 -2.34
N ARG A 174 -3.79 -0.60 -1.41
CA ARG A 174 -3.81 0.88 -1.45
C ARG A 174 -2.41 1.47 -1.38
N PHE A 175 -1.52 0.84 -0.63
CA PHE A 175 -0.16 1.32 -0.45
C PHE A 175 0.80 0.58 -1.37
N THR A 176 1.39 1.28 -2.35
CA THR A 176 2.49 0.74 -3.14
C THR A 176 3.78 0.71 -2.31
N PRO A 177 4.71 -0.23 -2.61
CA PRO A 177 5.94 -0.38 -1.83
C PRO A 177 6.73 0.93 -1.66
N ASP A 178 6.81 1.76 -2.71
CA ASP A 178 7.56 3.02 -2.69
C ASP A 178 6.78 4.17 -2.03
N ARG A 179 5.45 4.19 -2.16
CA ARG A 179 4.61 5.21 -1.49
C ARG A 179 4.48 4.95 0.01
N ALA A 180 4.52 3.69 0.44
CA ALA A 180 4.52 3.33 1.85
C ALA A 180 5.69 3.97 2.61
N LEU A 181 6.88 4.03 1.97
CA LEU A 181 8.05 4.71 2.51
C LEU A 181 7.89 6.24 2.53
N ALA A 182 7.42 6.82 1.42
CA ALA A 182 7.29 8.27 1.27
C ALA A 182 6.36 8.89 2.34
N TRP A 183 5.29 8.20 2.72
CA TRP A 183 4.38 8.67 3.76
C TRP A 183 4.97 8.57 5.18
N CYS A 184 5.90 7.63 5.42
CA CYS A 184 6.55 7.44 6.72
C CYS A 184 7.60 8.50 7.04
N LEU A 185 8.05 9.28 6.05
CA LEU A 185 9.01 10.38 6.21
C LEU A 185 8.35 11.74 6.43
N ILE A 186 7.02 11.85 6.22
CA ILE A 186 6.28 13.09 6.47
C ILE A 186 5.84 13.10 7.94
N PRO A 187 6.30 14.07 8.77
CA PRO A 187 6.11 14.05 10.23
C PRO A 187 4.65 13.90 10.68
N ILE A 188 3.71 14.50 9.94
CA ILE A 188 2.28 14.41 10.26
C ILE A 188 1.72 13.04 9.88
N CYS A 189 2.16 12.47 8.77
CA CYS A 189 1.70 11.16 8.31
C CYS A 189 2.22 10.02 9.18
N PHE A 190 3.34 10.22 9.88
CA PHE A 190 3.89 9.28 10.85
C PHE A 190 2.84 8.79 11.86
N PHE A 191 1.89 9.63 12.27
CA PHE A 191 0.92 9.30 13.32
C PHE A 191 -0.13 8.23 12.94
N TRP A 192 -0.36 7.99 11.65
CA TRP A 192 -1.42 7.06 11.21
C TRP A 192 -1.03 6.17 10.03
N ARG A 193 -0.17 6.61 9.12
CA ARG A 193 0.16 5.86 7.90
C ARG A 193 0.87 4.53 8.17
N PRO A 194 1.85 4.43 9.08
CA PRO A 194 2.51 3.16 9.34
C PRO A 194 1.54 2.09 9.85
N TYR A 195 0.59 2.49 10.71
CA TYR A 195 -0.48 1.60 11.16
C TYR A 195 -1.39 1.13 10.02
N GLU A 196 -1.81 2.03 9.13
CA GLU A 196 -2.62 1.65 7.96
C GLU A 196 -1.91 0.65 7.06
N VAL A 197 -0.61 0.86 6.79
CA VAL A 197 0.21 -0.04 5.96
C VAL A 197 0.37 -1.40 6.63
N MET A 198 0.72 -1.44 7.92
CA MET A 198 0.84 -2.70 8.66
C MET A 198 -0.46 -3.48 8.71
N ARG A 199 -1.59 -2.77 8.85
CA ARG A 199 -2.93 -3.36 8.82
C ARG A 199 -3.25 -3.98 7.48
N GLU A 200 -2.94 -3.30 6.38
CA GLU A 200 -3.10 -3.81 5.02
C GLU A 200 -2.21 -5.05 4.78
N ILE A 201 -0.91 -4.96 5.12
CA ILE A 201 0.04 -6.06 4.97
C ILE A 201 -0.39 -7.28 5.79
N TRP A 202 -0.87 -7.09 7.02
CA TRP A 202 -1.35 -8.19 7.84
C TRP A 202 -2.51 -8.91 7.16
N ARG A 203 -3.52 -8.15 6.72
CA ARG A 203 -4.71 -8.69 6.06
C ARG A 203 -4.35 -9.45 4.78
N ALA A 204 -3.49 -8.84 3.96
CA ALA A 204 -3.00 -9.41 2.72
C ALA A 204 -2.17 -10.68 2.95
N SER A 205 -1.34 -10.69 3.99
CA SER A 205 -0.55 -11.88 4.37
C SER A 205 -1.42 -13.01 4.93
N ARG A 206 -2.58 -12.71 5.52
CA ARG A 206 -3.48 -13.73 6.08
C ARG A 206 -4.36 -14.38 5.02
N ASN A 207 -4.89 -13.60 4.08
CA ASN A 207 -5.68 -14.10 2.97
C ASN A 207 -5.51 -13.15 1.77
N PRO A 208 -4.58 -13.42 0.85
CA PRO A 208 -4.30 -12.52 -0.28
C PRO A 208 -5.51 -12.25 -1.17
N ALA A 209 -6.32 -13.28 -1.48
CA ALA A 209 -7.47 -13.16 -2.37
C ALA A 209 -8.65 -12.41 -1.75
N GLY A 210 -8.84 -12.55 -0.43
CA GLY A 210 -9.99 -11.99 0.30
C GLY A 210 -9.61 -10.97 1.37
N TRP A 211 -8.47 -10.29 1.24
CA TRP A 211 -7.85 -9.52 2.33
C TRP A 211 -8.75 -8.40 2.90
N LEU A 212 -9.64 -7.83 2.09
CA LEU A 212 -10.60 -6.79 2.52
C LEU A 212 -11.54 -7.26 3.64
N THR A 213 -11.85 -8.57 3.67
CA THR A 213 -12.74 -9.18 4.68
C THR A 213 -12.02 -9.56 5.97
N VAL A 214 -10.68 -9.60 5.94
CA VAL A 214 -9.87 -10.04 7.08
C VAL A 214 -9.86 -8.95 8.16
N ARG A 215 -10.21 -9.34 9.38
CA ARG A 215 -10.04 -8.48 10.56
C ARG A 215 -8.57 -8.42 10.97
N ALA A 216 -8.11 -7.22 11.27
CA ALA A 216 -6.78 -7.02 11.81
C ALA A 216 -6.76 -7.34 13.31
N PRO A 217 -5.70 -7.96 13.84
CA PRO A 217 -5.60 -8.29 15.26
C PRO A 217 -5.50 -7.04 16.12
N LEU A 218 -6.03 -7.12 17.34
CA LEU A 218 -5.87 -6.09 18.37
C LEU A 218 -4.39 -5.78 18.66
N LEU A 219 -3.52 -6.77 18.49
CA LEU A 219 -2.07 -6.64 18.67
C LEU A 219 -1.46 -5.49 17.84
N LEU A 220 -1.95 -5.26 16.61
CA LEU A 220 -1.51 -4.12 15.79
C LEU A 220 -1.92 -2.78 16.41
N GLY A 221 -3.12 -2.72 16.99
CA GLY A 221 -3.60 -1.51 17.68
C GLY A 221 -2.80 -1.25 18.94
N LEU A 222 -2.51 -2.29 19.73
CA LEU A 222 -1.68 -2.19 20.93
C LEU A 222 -0.25 -1.73 20.59
N TRP A 223 0.38 -2.38 19.61
CA TRP A 223 1.71 -1.98 19.12
C TRP A 223 1.77 -0.48 18.80
N TRP A 224 0.81 -0.01 18.03
CA TRP A 224 0.78 1.39 17.59
C TRP A 224 0.47 2.36 18.72
N ALA A 225 -0.49 2.03 19.58
CA ALA A 225 -0.85 2.84 20.74
C ALA A 225 0.33 3.01 21.70
N PHE A 226 1.02 1.91 22.03
CA PHE A 226 2.20 1.97 22.89
C PHE A 226 3.39 2.69 22.23
N LEU A 227 3.57 2.56 20.92
CA LEU A 227 4.59 3.32 20.20
C LEU A 227 4.32 4.84 20.31
N LEU A 228 3.09 5.28 20.04
CA LEU A 228 2.71 6.69 20.12
C LEU A 228 2.79 7.23 21.56
N SER A 229 2.34 6.46 22.54
CA SER A 229 2.47 6.80 23.96
C SER A 229 3.95 6.94 24.36
N GLY A 230 4.81 6.03 23.90
CA GLY A 230 6.25 6.10 24.15
C GLY A 230 6.88 7.37 23.60
N VAL A 231 6.59 7.70 22.34
CA VAL A 231 7.07 8.94 21.70
C VAL A 231 6.55 10.18 22.44
N GLY A 232 5.25 10.23 22.76
CA GLY A 232 4.64 11.36 23.46
C GLY A 232 5.23 11.58 24.85
N LEU A 233 5.38 10.51 25.64
CA LEU A 233 6.00 10.58 26.97
C LEU A 233 7.49 10.97 26.90
N GLY A 234 8.20 10.52 25.87
CA GLY A 234 9.59 10.93 25.61
C GLY A 234 9.70 12.44 25.34
N ILE A 235 8.79 12.99 24.54
CA ILE A 235 8.71 14.44 24.30
C ILE A 235 8.40 15.21 25.59
N LEU A 236 7.42 14.73 26.39
CA LEU A 236 7.09 15.35 27.67
C LEU A 236 8.26 15.32 28.66
N SER A 237 9.01 14.21 28.69
CA SER A 237 10.26 14.10 29.45
C SER A 237 11.27 15.16 29.00
N ALA A 238 11.50 15.32 27.70
CA ALA A 238 12.42 16.32 27.16
C ALA A 238 11.99 17.76 27.53
N ILE A 239 10.70 18.09 27.36
CA ILE A 239 10.15 19.40 27.73
C ILE A 239 10.29 19.65 29.23
N ALA A 240 9.96 18.66 30.07
CA ALA A 240 10.07 18.77 31.52
C ALA A 240 11.54 19.00 31.94
N ARG A 241 12.51 18.35 31.31
CA ARG A 241 13.94 18.59 31.58
C ARG A 241 14.36 20.01 31.21
N LEU A 242 13.92 20.51 30.06
CA LEU A 242 14.26 21.86 29.62
C LEU A 242 13.67 22.94 30.53
N LYS A 243 12.46 22.73 31.06
CA LYS A 243 11.76 23.72 31.90
C LYS A 243 12.07 23.61 33.39
N LEU A 244 12.24 22.39 33.89
CA LEU A 244 12.33 22.09 35.33
C LEU A 244 13.70 21.56 35.75
N GLY A 245 14.62 21.34 34.79
CA GLY A 245 15.88 20.67 35.05
C GLY A 245 15.73 19.17 35.39
N PRO A 246 16.77 18.55 35.97
CA PRO A 246 16.74 17.15 36.42
C PRO A 246 15.72 16.96 37.56
N SER A 247 14.50 16.54 37.21
CA SER A 247 13.36 16.43 38.12
C SER A 247 12.76 15.04 38.13
N SER A 248 12.07 14.69 39.23
CA SER A 248 11.34 13.42 39.35
C SER A 248 10.22 13.31 38.30
N THR A 249 9.59 14.43 37.95
CA THR A 249 8.59 14.52 36.89
C THR A 249 9.16 14.13 35.52
N ALA A 250 10.31 14.70 35.14
CA ALA A 250 10.99 14.34 33.90
C ALA A 250 11.40 12.85 33.88
N ALA A 251 11.89 12.35 35.02
CA ALA A 251 12.26 10.94 35.15
C ALA A 251 11.05 10.00 35.05
N ALA A 252 9.89 10.37 35.63
CA ALA A 252 8.66 9.60 35.55
C ALA A 252 8.11 9.53 34.12
N PHE A 253 8.13 10.64 33.37
CA PHE A 253 7.76 10.63 31.95
C PHE A 253 8.70 9.73 31.14
N HIS A 254 10.01 9.81 31.39
CA HIS A 254 10.97 8.95 30.70
C HIS A 254 10.75 7.47 31.01
N LEU A 255 10.50 7.13 32.28
CA LEU A 255 10.19 5.76 32.70
C LEU A 255 8.95 5.23 31.98
N GLY A 256 7.88 6.02 31.92
CA GLY A 256 6.68 5.68 31.17
C GLY A 256 6.91 5.53 29.67
N ALA A 257 7.78 6.37 29.09
CA ALA A 257 8.19 6.27 27.70
C ALA A 257 8.91 4.94 27.41
N SER A 258 9.91 4.61 28.24
CA SER A 258 10.66 3.36 28.13
C SER A 258 9.76 2.13 28.32
N ALA A 259 8.86 2.14 29.30
CA ALA A 259 7.88 1.06 29.50
C ALA A 259 6.98 0.87 28.26
N SER A 260 6.52 1.96 27.66
CA SER A 260 5.69 1.92 26.44
C SER A 260 6.48 1.36 25.25
N LEU A 261 7.75 1.77 25.08
CA LEU A 261 8.62 1.26 24.03
C LEU A 261 8.96 -0.22 24.17
N ILE A 262 9.09 -0.74 25.41
CA ILE A 262 9.27 -2.18 25.66
C ILE A 262 8.06 -2.94 25.14
N VAL A 263 6.84 -2.53 25.52
CA VAL A 263 5.61 -3.19 25.08
C VAL A 263 5.45 -3.10 23.56
N ALA A 264 5.71 -1.93 22.96
CA ALA A 264 5.68 -1.76 21.51
C ALA A 264 6.70 -2.67 20.81
N SER A 265 7.93 -2.79 21.32
CA SER A 265 8.98 -3.63 20.73
C SER A 265 8.61 -5.11 20.77
N LEU A 266 8.05 -5.59 21.89
CA LEU A 266 7.57 -6.97 22.02
C LEU A 266 6.41 -7.27 21.07
N CYS A 267 5.45 -6.34 20.95
CA CYS A 267 4.37 -6.47 19.98
C CYS A 267 4.91 -6.48 18.54
N GLY A 268 5.81 -5.56 18.22
CA GLY A 268 6.45 -5.43 16.91
C GLY A 268 7.20 -6.69 16.49
N LEU A 269 7.99 -7.27 17.40
CA LEU A 269 8.66 -8.56 17.20
C LEU A 269 7.66 -9.66 16.84
N ARG A 270 6.61 -9.81 17.66
CA ARG A 270 5.58 -10.83 17.46
C ARG A 270 4.86 -10.64 16.12
N ILE A 271 4.49 -9.40 15.78
CA ILE A 271 3.86 -9.04 14.51
C ILE A 271 4.77 -9.39 13.33
N ALA A 272 6.04 -9.00 13.38
CA ALA A 272 7.00 -9.23 12.30
C ALA A 272 7.17 -10.72 12.00
N PHE A 273 7.38 -11.55 13.03
CA PHE A 273 7.48 -13.00 12.87
C PHE A 273 6.17 -13.66 12.43
N GLN A 274 5.02 -13.14 12.84
CA GLN A 274 3.72 -13.66 12.37
C GLN A 274 3.50 -13.36 10.89
N ILE A 275 3.77 -12.13 10.45
CA ILE A 275 3.65 -11.76 9.03
C ILE A 275 4.61 -12.58 8.17
N MET A 276 5.88 -12.68 8.57
CA MET A 276 6.87 -13.48 7.85
C MET A 276 6.42 -14.93 7.70
N ARG A 277 5.97 -15.58 8.79
CA ARG A 277 5.48 -16.96 8.75
C ARG A 277 4.28 -17.13 7.83
N MET A 278 3.27 -16.26 7.95
CA MET A 278 2.09 -16.31 7.07
C MET A 278 2.49 -16.23 5.59
N GLN A 279 3.43 -15.36 5.23
CA GLN A 279 3.89 -15.23 3.85
C GLN A 279 4.71 -16.44 3.38
N MET A 280 5.58 -17.00 4.22
CA MET A 280 6.37 -18.19 3.91
C MET A 280 5.49 -19.45 3.75
N ASP A 281 4.49 -19.62 4.60
CA ASP A 281 3.53 -20.73 4.53
C ASP A 281 2.70 -20.66 3.24
N LEU A 282 2.24 -19.46 2.86
CA LEU A 282 1.53 -19.25 1.60
C LEU A 282 2.42 -19.52 0.38
N HIS A 283 3.67 -19.04 0.42
CA HIS A 283 4.62 -19.26 -0.67
C HIS A 283 4.92 -20.75 -0.88
N SER A 284 5.21 -21.48 0.21
CA SER A 284 5.47 -22.93 0.15
C SER A 284 4.26 -23.72 -0.34
N THR A 285 3.04 -23.33 0.06
CA THR A 285 1.81 -23.95 -0.43
C THR A 285 1.60 -23.72 -1.93
N GLN A 286 1.87 -22.51 -2.43
CA GLN A 286 1.72 -22.19 -3.86
C GLN A 286 2.78 -22.85 -4.75
N VAL A 287 4.01 -22.99 -4.26
CA VAL A 287 5.10 -23.67 -4.98
C VAL A 287 4.94 -25.20 -4.93
N GLY A 288 4.44 -25.74 -3.81
CA GLY A 288 4.26 -27.18 -3.60
C GLY A 288 2.95 -27.77 -4.14
N ALA A 289 1.99 -26.94 -4.53
CA ALA A 289 0.74 -27.41 -5.14
C ALA A 289 1.03 -28.08 -6.50
N PRO A 290 0.70 -29.37 -6.69
CA PRO A 290 0.76 -29.98 -8.01
C PRO A 290 -0.12 -29.17 -8.96
N THR A 291 0.41 -28.81 -10.13
CA THR A 291 -0.42 -28.31 -11.23
C THR A 291 -1.45 -29.39 -11.53
N ALA A 292 -2.65 -29.24 -10.94
CA ALA A 292 -3.78 -30.11 -11.23
C ALA A 292 -4.03 -30.00 -12.74
N ARG A 293 -3.56 -31.02 -13.46
CA ARG A 293 -3.84 -31.21 -14.87
C ARG A 293 -5.35 -31.41 -14.97
N ILE A 294 -6.02 -30.42 -15.53
CA ILE A 294 -7.32 -30.57 -16.19
C ILE A 294 -7.02 -30.69 -17.68
#